data_AF-A0A9E4J3F7-F1
#
_entry.id   AF-A0A9E4J3F7-F1
#
_cell.length_a   1.000
_cell.length_b   1.000
_cell.length_c   1.000
_cell.angle_alpha   90.00
_cell.angle_beta   90.00
_cell.angle_gamma   90.00
#
_symmetry.space_group_name_H-M   'P 1'
#
loop_
_entity.id
_entity.type
_entity.pdbx_description
1 polymer ?
#
loop_
_entity_poly.entity_id
_entity_poly.type
_entity_poly.pdbx_seq_one_letter_code
_entity_poly.pdbx_strand_id
1 'polypeptide(L)' 'MTTTNRIGIMGFGLLGRSLFRLALDRPEIKVAAVAETADPDM' A
#
# COMPACT_ATOMS: atom_id res chain seq x y z
N MET A 1 -14.64 16.15 8.68
CA MET A 1 -13.29 15.79 8.23
C MET A 1 -13.23 14.27 8.18
N THR A 2 -13.02 13.66 7.02
CA THR A 2 -12.74 12.23 6.93
C THR A 2 -11.30 12.00 7.37
N THR A 3 -11.11 11.30 8.49
CA THR A 3 -9.77 10.92 8.96
C THR A 3 -9.19 9.90 7.98
N THR A 4 -8.06 10.23 7.34
CA THR A 4 -7.39 9.32 6.42
C THR A 4 -6.66 8.23 7.21
N ASN A 5 -7.04 6.98 7.00
CA ASN A 5 -6.40 5.82 7.61
C ASN A 5 -5.05 5.58 6.93
N ARG A 6 -3.97 5.68 7.71
CA ARG A 6 -2.60 5.53 7.22
C ARG A 6 -2.12 4.11 7.50
N ILE A 7 -1.85 3.35 6.43
CA ILE A 7 -1.52 1.91 6.53
C ILE A 7 -0.16 1.59 5.91
N GLY A 8 0.46 0.50 6.37
CA GLY A 8 1.62 -0.12 5.71
C GLY A 8 1.24 -1.46 5.09
N ILE A 9 1.93 -1.85 4.01
CA ILE A 9 1.78 -3.17 3.39
C ILE A 9 3.08 -3.97 3.63
N MET A 10 2.99 -5.10 4.32
CA MET A 10 4.09 -6.07 4.42
C MET A 10 3.90 -7.17 3.39
N GLY A 11 4.87 -7.33 2.49
CA GLY A 11 4.81 -8.22 1.32
C GLY A 11 4.13 -7.53 0.13
N PHE A 12 4.93 -7.19 -0.89
CA PHE A 12 4.51 -6.51 -2.12
C PHE A 12 4.48 -7.43 -3.35
N GLY A 13 4.13 -8.69 -3.11
CA GLY A 13 3.81 -9.67 -4.14
C GLY A 13 2.49 -9.38 -4.86
N LEU A 14 1.85 -10.42 -5.40
CA LEU A 14 0.61 -10.29 -6.16
C LEU A 14 -0.50 -9.56 -5.37
N LEU A 15 -0.78 -10.02 -4.15
CA LEU A 15 -1.86 -9.46 -3.33
C LEU A 15 -1.55 -8.05 -2.82
N GLY A 16 -0.32 -7.81 -2.37
CA GLY A 16 0.11 -6.48 -1.92
C GLY A 16 -0.03 -5.42 -3.02
N ARG A 17 0.36 -5.75 -4.26
CA ARG A 17 0.19 -4.86 -5.42
C ARG A 17 -1.27 -4.64 -5.79
N SER A 18 -2.10 -5.69 -5.77
CA SER A 18 -3.53 -5.56 -6.04
C SER A 18 -4.22 -4.69 -5.00
N LEU A 19 -3.92 -4.88 -3.71
CA LEU A 19 -4.42 -4.04 -2.63
C LEU A 19 -3.99 -2.58 -2.79
N PHE A 20 -2.71 -2.34 -3.10
CA PHE A 20 -2.19 -1.00 -3.33
C PHE A 20 -2.94 -0.27 -4.45
N ARG A 21 -3.22 -0.97 -5.56
CA ARG A 21 -4.00 -0.40 -6.68
C ARG A 21 -5.43 -0.06 -6.27
N LEU A 22 -6.11 -0.96 -5.55
CA LEU A 22 -7.46 -0.70 -5.04
C LEU A 22 -7.48 0.50 -4.08
N ALA A 23 -6.43 0.70 -3.29
CA ALA A 23 -6.32 1.81 -2.37
C ALA A 23 -6.16 3.18 -3.08
N LEU A 24 -5.71 3.22 -4.33
CA LEU A 24 -5.62 4.47 -5.10
C LEU A 24 -6.98 5.12 -5.34
N ASP A 25 -8.04 4.31 -5.43
CA ASP A 25 -9.41 4.76 -5.64
C ASP A 25 -10.18 4.98 -4.32
N ARG A 26 -9.49 4.92 -3.17
CA ARG A 26 -10.08 5.04 -1.83
C ARG A 26 -9.46 6.22 -1.07
N PRO A 27 -10.03 7.44 -1.16
CA PRO A 27 -9.45 8.63 -0.54
C PRO A 27 -9.35 8.56 0.99
N GLU A 28 -10.07 7.64 1.63
CA GLU A 28 -10.00 7.35 3.06
C GLU A 28 -8.78 6.51 3.45
N ILE A 29 -8.02 5.97 2.49
CA ILE A 29 -6.82 5.14 2.73
C ILE A 29 -5.58 5.83 2.16
N LYS A 30 -4.52 5.91 2.98
CA LYS A 30 -3.19 6.31 2.53
C LYS A 30 -2.19 5.19 2.82
N VAL A 31 -1.72 4.52 1.76
CA VAL A 31 -0.57 3.61 1.88
C VAL A 31 0.69 4.45 2.11
N ALA A 32 1.30 4.27 3.28
CA ALA A 32 2.41 5.09 3.75
C ALA A 32 3.78 4.45 3.55
N ALA A 33 3.81 3.12 3.54
CA ALA A 33 5.03 2.34 3.44
C ALA A 33 4.70 0.96 2.86
N VAL A 34 5.69 0.40 2.18
CA VAL A 34 5.72 -0.97 1.73
C VAL A 34 7.00 -1.58 2.28
N ALA A 35 6.91 -2.78 2.86
CA ALA A 35 8.05 -3.57 3.27
C ALA A 35 8.09 -4.86 2.46
N GLU A 36 9.23 -5.15 1.84
CA GLU A 36 9.46 -6.31 1.00
C GLU A 36 10.93 -6.72 1.12
N THR A 37 11.20 -7.99 0.83
CA THR A 37 12.54 -8.61 0.83
C THR A 37 13.28 -8.41 -0.50
N ALA A 38 12.55 -8.11 -1.58
CA ALA A 38 13.10 -7.76 -2.87
C ALA A 38 13.73 -6.35 -2.83
N ASP A 39 14.80 -6.18 -3.60
CA ASP A 39 15.43 -4.89 -3.85
C ASP A 39 14.47 -4.03 -4.69
N PRO A 40 14.12 -2.79 -4.25
CA PRO A 40 13.25 -1.91 -5.02
C PRO A 40 13.85 -1.40 -6.34
N ASP A 41 15.18 -1.48 -6.50
CA ASP A 41 15.91 -0.99 -7.66
C ASP A 41 16.34 -2.10 -8.64
N MET A 42 16.06 -3.38 -8.33
CA MET A 42 16.20 -4.52 -9.25
C MET A 42 14.89 -4.84 -9.97
#